data_AF-I3REK4-F1
#
_entry.id   AF-I3REK4-F1
#
_cell.length_a   1.000
_cell.length_b   1.000
_cell.length_c   1.000
_cell.angle_alpha   90.00
_cell.angle_beta   90.00
_cell.angle_gamma   90.00
#
_symmetry.space_group_name_H-M   'P 1'
#
loop_
_entity.id
_entity.type
_entity.pdbx_description
1 polymer ?
#
loop_
_entity_poly.entity_id
_entity_poly.type
_entity_poly.pdbx_seq_one_letter_code
_entity_poly.pdbx_strand_id
1 'polypeptide(L)'
;MNKILAFIVVIIVLSSGCLGIISPPTNSPVTKVVAPEECTTSNLTQALECYIKQDWPILLNLSEKFNSSSKAQVIWDLLKWEGEYFEYDNEKKSSIILRPSEFLKRRKGVCTDYTVLTAGILLALNITPVYVLLIHFAETPIMHSAVAVKIDNTTFVLDQRLPPKDLGSYWVEFAKEGKIITEAEVYEVQKPGNVLYTGLLTVPDFRNEDYNPTYFDAYKLSKILVGMFKNKTLLFPREELRISIPPGFKERKVWIFRFNDLKVVYHPTFSKQYAEMILEEILSEEDVKEDVKKHRIFWIYTYWEDQDLVVKLFLGR
;
A
#
# COMPACT_ATOMS: atom_id res chain seq x y z
N MET A 1 15.03 48.51 -3.17
CA MET A 1 16.17 47.66 -3.59
C MET A 1 15.91 46.24 -3.10
N ASN A 2 15.38 45.40 -3.99
CA ASN A 2 15.05 44.00 -3.71
C ASN A 2 16.33 43.17 -3.69
N LYS A 3 16.57 42.42 -2.61
CA LYS A 3 17.54 41.30 -2.63
C LYS A 3 16.75 40.01 -2.79
N ILE A 4 16.85 39.43 -3.97
CA ILE A 4 16.34 38.11 -4.30
C ILE A 4 17.26 37.09 -3.62
N LEU A 5 16.70 36.29 -2.71
CA LEU A 5 17.38 35.14 -2.12
C LEU A 5 17.19 33.96 -3.08
N ALA A 6 18.25 33.58 -3.78
CA ALA A 6 18.25 32.41 -4.66
C ALA A 6 18.32 31.14 -3.80
N PHE A 7 17.26 30.33 -3.83
CA PHE A 7 17.31 28.96 -3.34
C PHE A 7 17.82 28.06 -4.46
N ILE A 8 19.01 27.49 -4.28
CA ILE A 8 19.50 26.37 -5.09
C ILE A 8 18.79 25.13 -4.55
N VAL A 9 17.78 24.67 -5.29
CA VAL A 9 17.16 23.36 -5.06
C VAL A 9 18.03 22.34 -5.79
N VAL A 10 18.80 21.56 -5.04
CA VAL A 10 19.46 20.36 -5.55
C VAL A 10 18.41 19.27 -5.61
N ILE A 11 17.84 19.04 -6.80
CA ILE A 11 16.97 17.90 -7.06
C ILE A 11 17.88 16.69 -7.28
N ILE A 12 18.00 15.84 -6.25
CA ILE A 12 18.58 14.51 -6.41
C ILE A 12 17.48 13.63 -7.03
N VAL A 13 17.53 13.47 -8.34
CA VAL A 13 16.70 12.48 -9.06
C VAL A 13 17.30 11.11 -8.78
N LEU A 14 16.71 10.38 -7.82
CA LEU A 14 17.01 8.95 -7.65
C LEU A 14 16.26 8.17 -8.72
N SER A 15 16.96 7.92 -9.83
CA SER A 15 16.52 7.00 -10.88
C SER A 15 16.69 5.56 -10.39
N SER A 16 15.62 4.97 -9.85
CA SER A 16 15.54 3.54 -9.56
C SER A 16 15.11 2.79 -10.81
N GLY A 17 15.90 1.80 -11.22
CA GLY A 17 15.47 0.92 -12.29
C GLY A 17 16.24 -0.35 -12.51
N CYS A 18 15.50 -1.41 -12.82
CA CYS A 18 16.01 -2.74 -13.10
C CYS A 18 15.63 -3.18 -14.52
N LEU A 19 16.52 -4.00 -15.10
CA LEU A 19 16.43 -4.85 -16.29
C LEU A 19 17.03 -4.28 -17.60
N GLY A 20 18.07 -4.98 -18.08
CA GLY A 20 18.66 -4.89 -19.41
C GLY A 20 18.75 -6.27 -20.07
N ILE A 21 18.76 -6.32 -21.41
CA ILE A 21 18.46 -7.50 -22.26
C ILE A 21 19.73 -8.16 -22.88
N ILE A 22 19.91 -9.46 -22.58
CA ILE A 22 20.28 -10.69 -23.38
C ILE A 22 21.54 -10.78 -24.29
N SER A 23 22.25 -11.94 -24.22
CA SER A 23 22.75 -12.78 -25.36
C SER A 23 23.05 -14.25 -24.94
N PRO A 24 22.95 -15.30 -25.81
CA PRO A 24 22.88 -16.73 -25.44
C PRO A 24 24.09 -17.60 -25.96
N PRO A 25 24.03 -18.96 -26.04
CA PRO A 25 24.60 -19.91 -25.07
C PRO A 25 25.66 -20.89 -25.65
N THR A 26 26.27 -21.75 -24.81
CA THR A 26 27.07 -22.91 -25.27
C THR A 26 26.75 -24.19 -24.50
N ASN A 27 26.41 -25.25 -25.23
CA ASN A 27 25.99 -26.58 -24.77
C ASN A 27 27.17 -27.53 -24.49
N SER A 28 26.99 -28.46 -23.54
CA SER A 28 27.21 -29.92 -23.76
C SER A 28 26.63 -30.76 -22.60
N PRO A 29 26.19 -32.01 -22.84
CA PRO A 29 25.22 -32.69 -22.00
C PRO A 29 25.85 -33.70 -21.02
N VAL A 30 25.32 -33.76 -19.80
CA VAL A 30 25.53 -34.90 -18.89
C VAL A 30 24.20 -35.21 -18.22
N THR A 31 23.65 -36.39 -18.51
CA THR A 31 22.49 -36.97 -17.87
C THR A 31 22.79 -37.27 -16.41
N LYS A 32 22.16 -36.52 -15.50
CA LYS A 32 22.09 -36.81 -14.07
C LYS A 32 20.64 -36.69 -13.62
N VAL A 33 20.27 -37.57 -12.69
CA VAL A 33 18.98 -37.60 -11.98
C VAL A 33 18.58 -36.18 -11.59
N VAL A 34 17.47 -35.68 -12.16
CA VAL A 34 17.06 -34.28 -12.09
C VAL A 34 16.50 -33.98 -10.70
N ALA A 35 17.34 -33.47 -9.81
CA ALA A 35 16.87 -32.55 -8.78
C ALA A 35 16.18 -31.37 -9.47
N PRO A 36 15.08 -30.79 -8.93
CA PRO A 36 14.40 -29.69 -9.60
C PRO A 36 15.43 -28.60 -9.89
N GLU A 37 15.57 -28.26 -11.18
CA GLU A 37 16.47 -27.22 -11.66
C GLU A 37 16.30 -25.98 -10.78
N GLU A 38 17.40 -25.49 -10.20
CA GLU A 38 17.40 -24.20 -9.50
C GLU A 38 17.05 -23.12 -10.53
N CYS A 39 15.78 -22.71 -10.57
CA CYS A 39 15.25 -21.67 -11.46
C CYS A 39 15.80 -20.29 -11.11
N THR A 40 17.12 -20.07 -11.20
CA THR A 40 17.69 -18.75 -11.00
C THR A 40 17.37 -17.88 -12.22
N THR A 41 16.54 -16.86 -12.06
CA THR A 41 16.05 -16.06 -13.21
C THR A 41 15.90 -14.58 -12.89
N SER A 42 16.03 -13.75 -13.93
CA SER A 42 15.67 -12.33 -13.94
C SER A 42 14.31 -12.08 -14.61
N ASN A 43 13.65 -13.12 -15.12
CA ASN A 43 12.34 -13.01 -15.77
C ASN A 43 11.23 -13.18 -14.71
N LEU A 44 10.34 -12.19 -14.61
CA LEU A 44 9.29 -12.16 -13.60
C LEU A 44 8.28 -13.30 -13.73
N THR A 45 7.83 -13.65 -14.94
CA THR A 45 6.87 -14.74 -15.12
C THR A 45 7.50 -16.08 -14.75
N GLN A 46 8.74 -16.32 -15.16
CA GLN A 46 9.48 -17.53 -14.76
C GLN A 46 9.73 -17.59 -13.24
N ALA A 47 10.02 -16.45 -12.62
CA ALA A 47 10.20 -16.36 -11.17
C ALA A 47 8.91 -16.69 -10.42
N LEU A 48 7.76 -16.14 -10.84
CA LEU A 48 6.44 -16.46 -10.29
C LEU A 48 6.12 -17.95 -10.44
N GLU A 49 6.36 -18.52 -11.64
CA GLU A 49 6.08 -19.92 -11.93
C GLU A 49 6.89 -20.90 -11.11
N CYS A 50 8.16 -20.58 -10.89
CA CYS A 50 9.07 -21.50 -10.26
C CYS A 50 9.22 -21.26 -8.76
N TYR A 51 9.46 -20.01 -8.33
CA TYR A 51 9.74 -19.70 -6.94
C TYR A 51 8.54 -19.89 -6.02
N ILE A 52 7.32 -19.56 -6.47
CA ILE A 52 6.12 -19.76 -5.64
C ILE A 52 5.90 -21.26 -5.37
N LYS A 53 6.13 -22.12 -6.37
CA LYS A 53 6.00 -23.58 -6.20
C LYS A 53 7.08 -24.13 -5.28
N GLN A 54 8.33 -23.70 -5.45
CA GLN A 54 9.46 -24.14 -4.64
C GLN A 54 9.34 -23.73 -3.18
N ASP A 55 8.96 -22.48 -2.91
CA ASP A 55 8.84 -21.93 -1.56
C ASP A 55 7.42 -22.05 -1.00
N TRP A 56 6.54 -22.84 -1.63
CA TRP A 56 5.14 -22.99 -1.23
C TRP A 56 4.95 -23.34 0.27
N PRO A 57 5.71 -24.27 0.87
CA PRO A 57 5.58 -24.56 2.30
C PRO A 57 5.91 -23.35 3.20
N ILE A 58 6.90 -22.54 2.82
CA ILE A 58 7.30 -21.33 3.56
C ILE A 58 6.21 -20.27 3.42
N LEU A 59 5.64 -20.11 2.22
CA LEU A 59 4.54 -19.18 1.97
C LEU A 59 3.27 -19.56 2.75
N LEU A 60 2.93 -20.85 2.81
CA LEU A 60 1.83 -21.35 3.65
C LEU A 60 2.05 -21.02 5.12
N ASN A 61 3.22 -21.36 5.68
CA ASN A 61 3.53 -21.07 7.07
C ASN A 61 3.56 -19.55 7.36
N LEU A 62 4.06 -18.74 6.43
CA LEU A 62 4.06 -17.29 6.57
C LEU A 62 2.65 -16.70 6.53
N SER A 63 1.77 -17.27 5.70
CA SER A 63 0.39 -16.79 5.53
C SER A 63 -0.45 -16.86 6.80
N GLU A 64 -0.12 -17.77 7.73
CA GLU A 64 -0.82 -17.91 9.01
C GLU A 64 -0.81 -16.62 9.85
N LYS A 65 0.17 -15.72 9.60
CA LYS A 65 0.25 -14.41 10.26
C LYS A 65 -0.90 -13.47 9.90
N PHE A 66 -1.51 -13.63 8.72
CA PHE A 66 -2.50 -12.71 8.18
C PHE A 66 -3.93 -13.26 8.29
N ASN A 67 -4.23 -13.98 9.36
CA ASN A 67 -5.53 -14.60 9.55
C ASN A 67 -6.57 -13.58 10.03
N SER A 68 -7.22 -12.90 9.09
CA SER A 68 -8.32 -11.97 9.36
C SER A 68 -9.59 -12.38 8.60
N SER A 69 -10.75 -11.97 9.13
CA SER A 69 -12.07 -12.32 8.57
C SER A 69 -12.43 -11.55 7.30
N SER A 70 -11.66 -10.51 6.93
CA SER A 70 -11.94 -9.71 5.72
C SER A 70 -10.72 -9.56 4.83
N LYS A 71 -10.92 -9.69 3.51
CA LYS A 71 -9.85 -9.52 2.50
C LYS A 71 -9.16 -8.16 2.64
N ALA A 72 -9.92 -7.08 2.88
CA ALA A 72 -9.38 -5.74 3.06
C ALA A 72 -8.38 -5.66 4.23
N GLN A 73 -8.70 -6.27 5.37
CA GLN A 73 -7.79 -6.30 6.52
C GLN A 73 -6.54 -7.14 6.21
N VAL A 74 -6.70 -8.32 5.60
CA VAL A 74 -5.58 -9.18 5.23
C VAL A 74 -4.58 -8.45 4.33
N ILE A 75 -5.09 -7.75 3.31
CA ILE A 75 -4.27 -6.99 2.36
C ILE A 75 -3.58 -5.82 3.05
N TRP A 76 -4.29 -5.09 3.92
CA TRP A 76 -3.71 -3.99 4.67
C TRP A 76 -2.59 -4.46 5.61
N ASP A 77 -2.83 -5.55 6.36
CA ASP A 77 -1.85 -6.13 7.27
C ASP A 77 -0.63 -6.65 6.52
N LEU A 78 -0.81 -7.23 5.33
CA LEU A 78 0.26 -7.67 4.46
C LEU A 78 1.17 -6.50 4.04
N LEU A 79 0.59 -5.42 3.49
CA LEU A 79 1.38 -4.24 3.09
C LEU A 79 2.01 -3.53 4.28
N LYS A 80 1.32 -3.46 5.43
CA LYS A 80 1.89 -2.93 6.67
C LYS A 80 3.12 -3.74 7.08
N TRP A 81 3.01 -5.07 7.08
CA TRP A 81 4.10 -5.97 7.40
C TRP A 81 5.27 -5.85 6.41
N GLU A 82 5.00 -5.74 5.10
CA GLU A 82 6.05 -5.52 4.11
C GLU A 82 6.83 -4.22 4.37
N GLY A 83 6.11 -3.12 4.65
CA GLY A 83 6.72 -1.83 4.95
C GLY A 83 7.50 -1.78 6.27
N GLU A 84 7.14 -2.61 7.25
CA GLU A 84 7.81 -2.67 8.56
C GLU A 84 9.05 -3.59 8.55
N TYR A 85 9.05 -4.65 7.74
CA TYR A 85 10.06 -5.72 7.82
C TYR A 85 11.05 -5.77 6.65
N PHE A 86 10.81 -5.02 5.58
CA PHE A 86 11.66 -5.05 4.38
C PHE A 86 12.06 -3.65 3.92
N GLU A 87 13.26 -3.55 3.34
CA GLU A 87 13.79 -2.33 2.75
C GLU A 87 13.90 -2.44 1.22
N TYR A 88 13.65 -1.31 0.53
CA TYR A 88 13.89 -1.26 -0.91
C TYR A 88 15.39 -1.14 -1.22
N ASP A 89 15.87 -1.95 -2.15
CA ASP A 89 17.28 -2.02 -2.55
C ASP A 89 17.56 -1.21 -3.82
N ASN A 90 17.73 0.10 -3.66
CA ASN A 90 18.09 0.99 -4.78
C ASN A 90 19.47 0.66 -5.40
N GLU A 91 20.30 -0.15 -4.72
CA GLU A 91 21.67 -0.46 -5.14
C GLU A 91 21.83 -1.92 -5.61
N LYS A 92 20.72 -2.63 -5.82
CA LYS A 92 20.75 -4.04 -6.23
C LYS A 92 21.42 -4.17 -7.60
N LYS A 93 22.66 -4.67 -7.60
CA LYS A 93 23.49 -4.84 -8.81
C LYS A 93 23.08 -6.03 -9.68
N SER A 94 22.42 -7.02 -9.08
CA SER A 94 21.99 -8.23 -9.78
C SER A 94 20.55 -8.08 -10.27
N SER A 95 20.30 -8.45 -11.52
CA SER A 95 18.94 -8.55 -12.08
C SER A 95 18.20 -9.81 -11.62
N ILE A 96 18.86 -10.73 -10.91
CA ILE A 96 18.24 -11.96 -10.44
C ILE A 96 17.18 -11.65 -9.38
N ILE A 97 15.98 -12.17 -9.60
CA ILE A 97 14.86 -12.06 -8.68
C ILE A 97 15.10 -13.03 -7.52
N LEU A 98 14.95 -12.54 -6.30
CA LEU A 98 15.07 -13.34 -5.09
C LEU A 98 13.82 -14.19 -4.92
N ARG A 99 14.00 -15.49 -4.70
CA ARG A 99 12.87 -16.34 -4.28
C ARG A 99 12.37 -15.92 -2.88
N PRO A 100 11.10 -16.18 -2.52
CA PRO A 100 10.54 -15.79 -1.23
C PRO A 100 11.42 -16.11 -0.02
N SER A 101 11.98 -17.32 0.05
CA SER A 101 12.82 -17.76 1.17
C SER A 101 14.15 -17.00 1.29
N GLU A 102 14.69 -16.50 0.18
CA GLU A 102 15.89 -15.66 0.16
C GLU A 102 15.55 -14.22 0.51
N PHE A 103 14.46 -13.71 -0.06
CA PHE A 103 14.02 -12.35 0.23
C PHE A 103 13.64 -12.18 1.71
N LEU A 104 12.95 -13.17 2.30
CA LEU A 104 12.65 -13.23 3.74
C LEU A 104 13.90 -13.19 4.63
N LYS A 105 15.01 -13.80 4.19
CA LYS A 105 16.28 -13.79 4.92
C LYS A 105 17.01 -12.46 4.75
N ARG A 106 17.06 -11.93 3.52
CA ARG A 106 17.79 -10.70 3.19
C ARG A 106 17.08 -9.45 3.72
N ARG A 107 15.75 -9.47 3.78
CA ARG A 107 14.87 -8.34 4.16
C ARG A 107 15.09 -7.08 3.34
N LYS A 108 15.68 -7.22 2.16
CA LYS A 108 16.04 -6.10 1.29
C LYS A 108 16.02 -6.55 -0.16
N GLY A 109 15.30 -5.84 -1.03
CA GLY A 109 15.01 -6.26 -2.41
C GLY A 109 14.36 -5.18 -3.26
N VAL A 110 14.04 -5.48 -4.51
CA VAL A 110 13.42 -4.55 -5.49
C VAL A 110 12.00 -4.98 -5.86
N CYS A 111 11.31 -4.20 -6.69
CA CYS A 111 9.90 -4.41 -7.08
C CYS A 111 9.51 -5.84 -7.43
N THR A 112 10.34 -6.55 -8.19
CA THR A 112 10.11 -7.95 -8.57
C THR A 112 10.22 -8.92 -7.39
N ASP A 113 11.12 -8.67 -6.43
CA ASP A 113 11.28 -9.53 -5.24
C ASP A 113 10.04 -9.44 -4.34
N TYR A 114 9.54 -8.21 -4.14
CA TYR A 114 8.27 -7.96 -3.47
C TYR A 114 7.13 -8.64 -4.24
N THR A 115 7.03 -8.41 -5.55
CA THR A 115 5.95 -8.96 -6.39
C THR A 115 5.80 -10.47 -6.24
N VAL A 116 6.91 -11.22 -6.28
CA VAL A 116 6.89 -12.69 -6.13
C VAL A 116 6.46 -13.09 -4.71
N LEU A 117 6.98 -12.43 -3.68
CA LEU A 117 6.62 -12.71 -2.29
C LEU A 117 5.14 -12.41 -2.03
N THR A 118 4.67 -11.21 -2.36
CA THR A 118 3.30 -10.75 -2.16
C THR A 118 2.30 -11.65 -2.87
N ALA A 119 2.55 -11.98 -4.16
CA ALA A 119 1.69 -12.87 -4.94
C ALA A 119 1.62 -14.28 -4.30
N GLY A 120 2.78 -14.82 -3.89
CA GLY A 120 2.86 -16.12 -3.23
C GLY A 120 2.08 -16.16 -1.91
N ILE A 121 2.17 -15.13 -1.08
CA ILE A 121 1.45 -15.03 0.19
C ILE A 121 -0.07 -14.96 -0.05
N LEU A 122 -0.53 -14.15 -1.01
CA LEU A 122 -1.96 -14.03 -1.33
C LEU A 122 -2.54 -15.36 -1.84
N LEU A 123 -1.81 -16.09 -2.68
CA LEU A 123 -2.21 -17.43 -3.11
C LEU A 123 -2.26 -18.43 -1.95
N ALA A 124 -1.32 -18.35 -1.00
CA ALA A 124 -1.31 -19.18 0.19
C ALA A 124 -2.53 -18.89 1.10
N LEU A 125 -2.95 -17.62 1.17
CA LEU A 125 -4.17 -17.15 1.85
C LEU A 125 -5.48 -17.50 1.11
N ASN A 126 -5.41 -18.15 -0.06
CA ASN A 126 -6.54 -18.37 -0.96
C ASN A 126 -7.24 -17.07 -1.39
N ILE A 127 -6.52 -15.96 -1.45
CA ILE A 127 -7.00 -14.74 -2.09
C ILE A 127 -6.75 -14.89 -3.57
N THR A 128 -7.81 -15.18 -4.32
CA THR A 128 -7.80 -15.28 -5.78
C THR A 128 -8.95 -14.47 -6.39
N PRO A 129 -8.83 -14.03 -7.65
CA PRO A 129 -7.62 -14.08 -8.49
C PRO A 129 -6.51 -13.14 -7.99
N VAL A 130 -5.25 -13.50 -8.25
CA VAL A 130 -4.07 -12.65 -8.04
C VAL A 130 -3.55 -12.23 -9.41
N TYR A 131 -3.38 -10.93 -9.60
CA TYR A 131 -2.80 -10.38 -10.81
C TYR A 131 -1.41 -9.79 -10.52
N VAL A 132 -0.55 -9.80 -11.51
CA VAL A 132 0.73 -9.09 -11.51
C VAL A 132 0.71 -8.10 -12.65
N LEU A 133 1.05 -6.86 -12.34
CA LEU A 133 1.17 -5.77 -13.28
C LEU A 133 2.63 -5.55 -13.60
N LEU A 134 2.99 -5.56 -14.88
CA LEU A 134 4.28 -5.08 -15.37
C LEU A 134 4.04 -3.73 -16.04
N ILE A 135 4.51 -2.66 -15.39
CA ILE A 135 4.10 -1.29 -15.62
C ILE A 135 5.17 -0.56 -16.42
N HIS A 136 4.72 0.09 -17.50
CA HIS A 136 5.56 0.86 -18.42
C HIS A 136 5.36 2.36 -18.19
N PHE A 137 6.47 3.10 -18.23
CA PHE A 137 6.48 4.56 -18.07
C PHE A 137 6.91 5.24 -19.36
N ALA A 138 6.37 6.44 -19.61
CA ALA A 138 6.73 7.22 -20.81
C ALA A 138 8.19 7.71 -20.77
N GLU A 139 8.72 7.97 -19.58
CA GLU A 139 10.00 8.66 -19.38
C GLU A 139 11.20 7.72 -19.37
N THR A 140 10.98 6.41 -19.19
CA THR A 140 12.07 5.46 -18.94
C THR A 140 11.73 4.05 -19.45
N PRO A 141 12.72 3.32 -20.01
CA PRO A 141 12.54 1.90 -20.36
C PRO A 141 12.54 0.98 -19.13
N ILE A 142 12.83 1.53 -17.95
CA ILE A 142 12.76 0.80 -16.69
C ILE A 142 11.29 0.54 -16.37
N MET A 143 10.95 -0.73 -16.21
CA MET A 143 9.61 -1.15 -15.80
C MET A 143 9.51 -1.24 -14.28
N HIS A 144 8.28 -1.14 -13.78
CA HIS A 144 7.94 -1.44 -12.39
C HIS A 144 7.01 -2.66 -12.33
N SER A 145 7.02 -3.38 -11.22
CA SER A 145 6.10 -4.50 -11.03
C SER A 145 5.41 -4.42 -9.68
N ALA A 146 4.11 -4.70 -9.70
CA ALA A 146 3.29 -4.72 -8.50
C ALA A 146 2.25 -5.85 -8.60
N VAL A 147 1.72 -6.25 -7.44
CA VAL A 147 0.62 -7.21 -7.39
C VAL A 147 -0.70 -6.45 -7.40
N ALA A 148 -1.73 -7.00 -8.02
CA ALA A 148 -3.08 -6.47 -7.93
C ALA A 148 -4.08 -7.56 -7.54
N VAL A 149 -5.11 -7.17 -6.79
CA VAL A 149 -6.18 -8.06 -6.34
C VAL A 149 -7.52 -7.38 -6.49
N LYS A 150 -8.56 -8.16 -6.72
CA LYS A 150 -9.92 -7.64 -6.79
C LYS A 150 -10.63 -7.81 -5.45
N ILE A 151 -11.10 -6.71 -4.88
CA ILE A 151 -12.03 -6.72 -3.74
C ILE A 151 -13.36 -6.18 -4.26
N ASP A 152 -14.38 -7.05 -4.21
CA ASP A 152 -15.67 -6.81 -4.85
C ASP A 152 -15.51 -6.49 -6.35
N ASN A 153 -15.80 -5.25 -6.76
CA ASN A 153 -15.71 -4.83 -8.16
C ASN A 153 -14.51 -3.92 -8.46
N THR A 154 -13.64 -3.65 -7.48
CA THR A 154 -12.51 -2.73 -7.65
C THR A 154 -11.17 -3.49 -7.63
N THR A 155 -10.29 -3.13 -8.55
CA THR A 155 -8.91 -3.65 -8.61
C THR A 155 -8.01 -2.78 -7.73
N PHE A 156 -7.30 -3.39 -6.78
CA PHE A 156 -6.34 -2.70 -5.91
C PHE A 156 -4.93 -3.16 -6.20
N VAL A 157 -4.04 -2.20 -6.49
CA VAL A 157 -2.60 -2.38 -6.62
C VAL A 157 -1.95 -2.38 -5.24
N LEU A 158 -1.11 -3.38 -5.01
CA LEU A 158 -0.37 -3.65 -3.80
C LEU A 158 1.12 -3.43 -4.10
N ASP A 159 1.63 -2.28 -3.70
CA ASP A 159 2.97 -1.83 -4.06
C ASP A 159 3.79 -1.48 -2.82
N GLN A 160 4.15 -2.54 -2.07
CA GLN A 160 5.14 -2.56 -0.98
C GLN A 160 4.83 -1.74 0.28
N ARG A 161 3.97 -0.74 0.17
CA ARG A 161 3.64 0.21 1.23
C ARG A 161 2.15 0.48 1.24
N LEU A 162 1.65 0.78 2.42
CA LEU A 162 0.31 1.30 2.59
C LEU A 162 0.14 2.66 1.90
N PRO A 163 -1.08 2.98 1.46
CA PRO A 163 -2.25 2.09 1.39
C PRO A 163 -2.30 1.28 0.09
N PRO A 164 -3.10 0.19 0.02
CA PRO A 164 -3.57 -0.34 -1.27
C PRO A 164 -4.30 0.75 -2.06
N LYS A 165 -4.06 0.83 -3.37
CA LYS A 165 -4.60 1.90 -4.23
C LYS A 165 -5.43 1.30 -5.36
N ASP A 166 -6.59 1.89 -5.67
CA ASP A 166 -7.25 1.58 -6.94
C ASP A 166 -6.38 2.02 -8.13
N LEU A 167 -6.68 1.53 -9.33
CA LEU A 167 -5.86 1.83 -10.50
C LEU A 167 -5.74 3.34 -10.75
N GLY A 168 -6.83 4.09 -10.62
CA GLY A 168 -6.82 5.53 -10.85
C GLY A 168 -5.95 6.28 -9.85
N SER A 169 -6.14 6.01 -8.56
CA SER A 169 -5.31 6.54 -7.48
C SER A 169 -3.83 6.23 -7.69
N TYR A 170 -3.52 4.99 -8.09
CA TYR A 170 -2.16 4.55 -8.38
C TYR A 170 -1.54 5.31 -9.56
N TRP A 171 -2.33 5.54 -10.63
CA TRP A 171 -1.91 6.33 -11.78
C TRP A 171 -1.64 7.80 -11.43
N VAL A 172 -2.51 8.42 -10.63
CA VAL A 172 -2.36 9.81 -10.19
C VAL A 172 -1.13 10.00 -9.29
N GLU A 173 -0.84 9.05 -8.41
CA GLU A 173 0.32 9.12 -7.51
C GLU A 173 1.64 9.15 -8.28
N PHE A 174 1.85 8.22 -9.22
CA PHE A 174 3.05 8.22 -10.06
C PHE A 174 3.18 9.51 -10.89
N ALA A 175 2.06 10.03 -11.41
CA ALA A 175 2.06 11.28 -12.16
C ALA A 175 2.52 12.48 -11.31
N LYS A 176 2.19 12.52 -10.02
CA LYS A 176 2.69 13.54 -9.08
C LYS A 176 4.20 13.45 -8.86
N GLU A 177 4.77 12.25 -8.96
CA GLU A 177 6.22 12.01 -8.90
C GLU A 177 6.93 12.28 -10.24
N GLY A 178 6.21 12.70 -11.28
CA GLY A 178 6.77 12.95 -12.60
C GLY A 178 7.01 11.69 -13.44
N LYS A 179 6.33 10.58 -13.12
CA LYS A 179 6.35 9.33 -13.87
C LYS A 179 4.98 9.04 -14.47
N ILE A 180 4.87 8.97 -15.80
CA ILE A 180 3.59 8.76 -16.48
C ILE A 180 3.48 7.29 -16.87
N ILE A 181 2.58 6.56 -16.20
CA ILE A 181 2.20 5.20 -16.63
C ILE A 181 1.50 5.28 -17.98
N THR A 182 2.02 4.57 -18.97
CA THR A 182 1.44 4.47 -20.33
C THR A 182 0.55 3.25 -20.47
N GLU A 183 1.01 2.12 -19.95
CA GLU A 183 0.31 0.83 -19.98
C GLU A 183 0.85 -0.13 -18.92
N ALA A 184 0.10 -1.19 -18.65
CA ALA A 184 0.57 -2.29 -17.83
C ALA A 184 0.16 -3.63 -18.43
N GLU A 185 1.13 -4.53 -18.64
CA GLU A 185 0.84 -5.93 -18.96
C GLU A 185 0.29 -6.61 -17.72
N VAL A 186 -0.78 -7.39 -17.90
CA VAL A 186 -1.46 -8.08 -16.81
C VAL A 186 -1.25 -9.58 -16.93
N TYR A 187 -0.82 -10.17 -15.83
CA TYR A 187 -0.65 -11.60 -15.69
C TYR A 187 -1.50 -12.12 -14.53
N GLU A 188 -2.38 -13.08 -14.75
CA GLU A 188 -3.03 -13.82 -13.68
C GLU A 188 -2.09 -14.91 -13.15
N VAL A 189 -1.90 -14.94 -11.84
CA VAL A 189 -1.11 -15.98 -11.17
C VAL A 189 -2.09 -16.93 -10.48
N GLN A 190 -2.06 -18.19 -10.92
CA GLN A 190 -2.91 -19.25 -10.40
C GLN A 190 -2.13 -20.12 -9.43
N LYS A 191 -2.80 -20.61 -8.38
CA LYS A 191 -2.19 -21.50 -7.38
C LYS A 191 -1.71 -22.81 -8.02
N PRO A 192 -0.48 -23.30 -7.73
CA PRO A 192 0.55 -22.75 -6.84
C PRO A 192 1.64 -21.91 -7.55
N GLY A 193 1.38 -21.35 -8.72
CA GLY A 193 2.28 -20.41 -9.39
C GLY A 193 2.12 -20.31 -10.92
N ASN A 194 1.15 -20.97 -11.56
CA ASN A 194 1.03 -20.90 -13.02
C ASN A 194 0.68 -19.47 -13.46
N VAL A 195 1.36 -18.93 -14.47
CA VAL A 195 1.20 -17.55 -14.91
C VAL A 195 0.54 -17.51 -16.28
N LEU A 196 -0.54 -16.73 -16.41
CA LEU A 196 -1.27 -16.54 -17.66
C LEU A 196 -1.30 -15.06 -18.01
N TYR A 197 -0.84 -14.70 -19.21
CA TYR A 197 -1.05 -13.35 -19.73
C TYR A 197 -2.54 -13.13 -20.01
N THR A 198 -3.14 -12.10 -19.42
CA THR A 198 -4.59 -11.83 -19.53
C THR A 198 -4.90 -10.58 -20.34
N GLY A 199 -3.94 -9.69 -20.56
CA GLY A 199 -4.12 -8.54 -21.42
C GLY A 199 -3.27 -7.34 -21.02
N LEU A 200 -3.70 -6.18 -21.49
CA LEU A 200 -3.03 -4.90 -21.30
C LEU A 200 -4.03 -3.92 -20.67
N LEU A 201 -3.61 -3.21 -19.63
CA LEU A 201 -4.30 -2.04 -19.11
C LEU A 201 -3.71 -0.79 -19.76
N THR A 202 -4.58 0.05 -20.30
CA THR A 202 -4.23 1.33 -20.92
C THR A 202 -4.59 2.49 -20.00
N VAL A 203 -4.10 3.70 -20.26
CA VAL A 203 -4.45 4.91 -19.48
C VAL A 203 -5.97 5.08 -19.25
N PRO A 204 -6.85 4.89 -20.26
CA PRO A 204 -8.30 4.86 -20.03
C PRO A 204 -8.75 3.86 -18.95
N ASP A 205 -8.19 2.65 -18.92
CA ASP A 205 -8.55 1.62 -17.93
C ASP A 205 -8.18 2.07 -16.51
N PHE A 206 -6.98 2.63 -16.32
CA PHE A 206 -6.57 3.20 -15.04
C PHE A 206 -7.53 4.32 -14.59
N ARG A 207 -7.84 5.27 -15.48
CA ARG A 207 -8.70 6.42 -15.16
C ARG A 207 -10.16 6.03 -14.90
N ASN A 208 -10.64 4.94 -15.49
CA ASN A 208 -12.01 4.46 -15.29
C ASN A 208 -12.21 3.86 -13.88
N GLU A 209 -11.13 3.42 -13.24
CA GLU A 209 -11.12 2.92 -11.85
C GLU A 209 -10.47 3.95 -10.90
N ASP A 210 -10.76 5.25 -11.09
CA ASP A 210 -10.36 6.33 -10.17
C ASP A 210 -11.50 6.69 -9.22
N TYR A 211 -11.39 6.25 -7.98
CA TYR A 211 -12.38 6.58 -6.97
C TYR A 211 -12.14 8.00 -6.43
N ASN A 212 -13.12 8.90 -6.64
CA ASN A 212 -13.06 10.26 -6.09
C ASN A 212 -13.81 10.35 -4.74
N PRO A 213 -13.11 10.55 -3.61
CA PRO A 213 -13.76 10.60 -2.31
C PRO A 213 -14.72 11.78 -2.16
N THR A 214 -15.88 11.51 -1.59
CA THR A 214 -16.95 12.48 -1.40
C THR A 214 -17.00 13.01 0.03
N TYR A 215 -17.77 14.07 0.26
CA TYR A 215 -18.10 14.52 1.61
C TYR A 215 -18.68 13.40 2.50
N PHE A 216 -19.45 12.48 1.91
CA PHE A 216 -20.06 11.37 2.66
C PHE A 216 -19.00 10.41 3.21
N ASP A 217 -17.88 10.23 2.51
CA ASP A 217 -16.80 9.36 2.93
C ASP A 217 -16.05 9.93 4.14
N ALA A 218 -15.75 11.24 4.11
CA ALA A 218 -15.23 11.92 5.29
C ALA A 218 -16.23 11.81 6.45
N TYR A 219 -17.51 12.10 6.23
CA TYR A 219 -18.52 11.95 7.28
C TYR A 219 -18.59 10.52 7.86
N LYS A 220 -18.49 9.48 7.02
CA LYS A 220 -18.45 8.09 7.45
C LYS A 220 -17.20 7.79 8.28
N LEU A 221 -16.03 8.29 7.87
CA LEU A 221 -14.80 8.22 8.67
C LEU A 221 -14.98 8.87 10.05
N SER A 222 -15.63 10.04 10.14
CA SER A 222 -15.93 10.67 11.44
C SER A 222 -16.68 9.70 12.37
N LYS A 223 -17.69 9.01 11.85
CA LYS A 223 -18.49 8.06 12.65
C LYS A 223 -17.67 6.86 13.11
N ILE A 224 -16.82 6.31 12.22
CA ILE A 224 -15.93 5.19 12.57
C ILE A 224 -14.94 5.63 13.66
N LEU A 225 -14.29 6.79 13.47
CA LEU A 225 -13.34 7.36 14.42
C LEU A 225 -13.99 7.62 15.79
N VAL A 226 -15.20 8.18 15.83
CA VAL A 226 -15.94 8.37 17.09
C VAL A 226 -16.14 7.03 17.82
N GLY A 227 -16.55 5.98 17.10
CA GLY A 227 -16.71 4.65 17.69
C GLY A 227 -15.40 4.09 18.24
N MET A 228 -14.33 4.13 17.45
CA MET A 228 -13.03 3.60 17.83
C MET A 228 -12.38 4.39 18.98
N PHE A 229 -12.45 5.73 18.94
CA PHE A 229 -11.90 6.59 19.98
C PHE A 229 -12.63 6.39 21.32
N LYS A 230 -13.97 6.26 21.30
CA LYS A 230 -14.75 5.90 22.50
C LYS A 230 -14.25 4.59 23.10
N ASN A 231 -14.04 3.57 22.27
CA ASN A 231 -13.61 2.26 22.75
C ASN A 231 -12.19 2.28 23.34
N LYS A 232 -11.27 3.06 22.75
CA LYS A 232 -9.89 3.16 23.24
C LYS A 232 -9.74 4.04 24.48
N THR A 233 -10.54 5.10 24.61
CA THR A 233 -10.33 6.14 25.65
C THR A 233 -11.41 6.16 26.73
N LEU A 234 -12.56 5.51 26.49
CA LEU A 234 -13.76 5.51 27.35
C LEU A 234 -14.41 6.89 27.56
N LEU A 235 -13.96 7.94 26.87
CA LEU A 235 -14.63 9.25 26.90
C LEU A 235 -16.03 9.14 26.26
N PHE A 236 -16.95 10.00 26.69
CA PHE A 236 -18.33 9.97 26.19
C PHE A 236 -18.51 10.90 24.96
N PRO A 237 -19.01 10.41 23.83
CA PRO A 237 -19.14 11.24 22.62
C PRO A 237 -20.28 12.26 22.74
N ARG A 238 -20.01 13.53 22.38
CA ARG A 238 -20.96 14.65 22.38
C ARG A 238 -20.79 15.53 21.14
N GLU A 239 -21.65 15.34 20.14
CA GLU A 239 -21.57 16.09 18.87
C GLU A 239 -21.68 17.61 19.04
N GLU A 240 -22.37 18.06 20.10
CA GLU A 240 -22.56 19.48 20.38
C GLU A 240 -21.23 20.22 20.58
N LEU A 241 -20.16 19.52 21.00
CA LEU A 241 -18.81 20.06 21.14
C LEU A 241 -18.28 20.72 19.86
N ARG A 242 -18.78 20.32 18.68
CA ARG A 242 -18.42 20.95 17.41
C ARG A 242 -18.76 22.43 17.38
N ILE A 243 -19.84 22.82 18.05
CA ILE A 243 -20.45 24.15 17.95
C ILE A 243 -20.30 24.89 19.28
N SER A 244 -20.61 24.25 20.40
CA SER A 244 -20.66 24.87 21.73
C SER A 244 -20.20 23.93 22.85
N ILE A 245 -20.04 24.45 24.07
CA ILE A 245 -19.74 23.65 25.26
C ILE A 245 -21.08 23.09 25.80
N PRO A 246 -21.26 21.76 25.92
CA PRO A 246 -22.51 21.20 26.44
C PRO A 246 -22.76 21.60 27.90
N PRO A 247 -24.03 21.66 28.36
CA PRO A 247 -24.35 21.92 29.75
C PRO A 247 -23.63 20.94 30.70
N GLY A 248 -23.08 21.49 31.79
CA GLY A 248 -22.31 20.72 32.78
C GLY A 248 -20.79 20.67 32.54
N PHE A 249 -20.31 21.20 31.41
CA PHE A 249 -18.89 21.31 31.07
C PHE A 249 -18.47 22.78 31.05
N LYS A 250 -17.19 23.04 31.30
CA LYS A 250 -16.63 24.40 31.45
C LYS A 250 -15.69 24.79 30.34
N GLU A 251 -15.04 23.82 29.70
CA GLU A 251 -14.02 24.08 28.71
C GLU A 251 -14.14 23.16 27.50
N ARG A 252 -13.72 23.69 26.34
CA ARG A 252 -13.53 22.94 25.11
C ARG A 252 -12.12 23.17 24.58
N LYS A 253 -11.41 22.08 24.32
CA LYS A 253 -10.14 22.08 23.58
C LYS A 253 -10.32 21.42 22.21
N VAL A 254 -9.60 21.90 21.20
CA VAL A 254 -9.67 21.38 19.84
C VAL A 254 -8.27 21.10 19.32
N TRP A 255 -8.05 19.87 18.89
CA TRP A 255 -6.88 19.44 18.14
C TRP A 255 -7.25 19.31 16.65
N ILE A 256 -6.36 19.74 15.77
CA ILE A 256 -6.55 19.70 14.32
C ILE A 256 -5.36 18.95 13.71
N PHE A 257 -5.65 17.87 13.02
CA PHE A 257 -4.69 17.05 12.30
C PHE A 257 -4.97 17.15 10.80
N ARG A 258 -3.90 17.13 10.00
CA ARG A 258 -3.97 17.15 8.54
C ARG A 258 -3.22 15.95 8.01
N PHE A 259 -3.93 15.11 7.25
CA PHE A 259 -3.37 13.97 6.56
C PHE A 259 -3.25 14.36 5.09
N ASN A 260 -2.04 14.76 4.71
CA ASN A 260 -1.75 15.35 3.40
C ASN A 260 -2.03 14.35 2.28
N ASP A 261 -2.62 14.82 1.18
CA ASP A 261 -2.90 14.04 -0.02
C ASP A 261 -3.75 12.77 0.18
N LEU A 262 -4.35 12.56 1.36
CA LEU A 262 -5.08 11.34 1.66
C LEU A 262 -6.26 11.13 0.70
N LYS A 263 -6.85 12.20 0.18
CA LYS A 263 -7.95 12.13 -0.80
C LYS A 263 -7.52 11.45 -2.11
N VAL A 264 -6.24 11.51 -2.46
CA VAL A 264 -5.71 10.92 -3.70
C VAL A 264 -5.61 9.40 -3.63
N VAL A 265 -5.49 8.84 -2.42
CA VAL A 265 -5.28 7.40 -2.23
C VAL A 265 -6.42 6.73 -1.45
N TYR A 266 -7.37 7.51 -0.93
CA TYR A 266 -8.46 7.00 -0.12
C TYR A 266 -9.46 6.19 -0.95
N HIS A 267 -9.74 4.97 -0.50
CA HIS A 267 -10.85 4.17 -0.99
C HIS A 267 -11.71 3.65 0.17
N PRO A 268 -13.06 3.74 0.12
CA PRO A 268 -13.96 3.39 1.22
C PRO A 268 -13.92 1.91 1.61
N THR A 269 -13.44 1.04 0.71
CA THR A 269 -13.13 -0.38 0.99
C THR A 269 -12.24 -0.53 2.22
N PHE A 270 -11.29 0.40 2.43
CA PHE A 270 -10.34 0.38 3.54
C PHE A 270 -10.69 1.38 4.65
N SER A 271 -11.94 1.86 4.71
CA SER A 271 -12.39 2.91 5.64
C SER A 271 -12.09 2.61 7.11
N LYS A 272 -12.15 1.34 7.53
CA LYS A 272 -11.80 0.94 8.91
C LYS A 272 -10.29 1.04 9.15
N GLN A 273 -9.49 0.56 8.21
CA GLN A 273 -8.04 0.57 8.30
C GLN A 273 -7.48 2.00 8.27
N TYR A 274 -8.04 2.86 7.41
CA TYR A 274 -7.75 4.30 7.45
C TYR A 274 -8.11 4.92 8.80
N ALA A 275 -9.28 4.61 9.36
CA ALA A 275 -9.67 5.13 10.67
C ALA A 275 -8.76 4.63 11.80
N GLU A 276 -8.30 3.38 11.76
CA GLU A 276 -7.33 2.83 12.71
C GLU A 276 -5.99 3.55 12.62
N MET A 277 -5.45 3.71 11.41
CA MET A 277 -4.20 4.45 11.15
C MET A 277 -4.28 5.90 11.66
N ILE A 278 -5.35 6.62 11.29
CA ILE A 278 -5.60 8.00 11.74
C ILE A 278 -5.67 8.07 13.27
N LEU A 279 -6.36 7.13 13.89
CA LEU A 279 -6.53 7.12 15.34
C LEU A 279 -5.23 6.79 16.08
N GLU A 280 -4.42 5.87 15.55
CA GLU A 280 -3.10 5.54 16.08
C GLU A 280 -2.18 6.77 16.03
N GLU A 281 -2.17 7.51 14.92
CA GLU A 281 -1.40 8.75 14.78
C GLU A 281 -1.86 9.82 15.80
N ILE A 282 -3.16 10.09 15.88
CA ILE A 282 -3.73 11.06 16.84
C ILE A 282 -3.38 10.71 18.28
N LEU A 283 -3.48 9.43 18.65
CA LEU A 283 -3.19 8.98 20.01
C LEU A 283 -1.69 8.78 20.27
N SER A 284 -0.84 8.85 19.25
CA SER A 284 0.61 8.79 19.44
C SER A 284 1.16 10.09 20.04
N GLU A 285 0.51 11.23 19.76
CA GLU A 285 0.87 12.56 20.28
C GLU A 285 0.73 12.66 21.80
N GLU A 286 1.84 13.00 22.48
CA GLU A 286 1.91 13.04 23.95
C GLU A 286 0.96 14.09 24.55
N ASP A 287 0.86 15.27 23.96
CA ASP A 287 -0.04 16.32 24.45
C ASP A 287 -1.52 15.91 24.34
N VAL A 288 -1.85 15.13 23.29
CA VAL A 288 -3.20 14.60 23.08
C VAL A 288 -3.50 13.53 24.13
N LYS A 289 -2.57 12.61 24.39
CA LYS A 289 -2.70 11.61 25.47
C LYS A 289 -2.94 12.29 26.82
N GLU A 290 -2.20 13.35 27.13
CA GLU A 290 -2.35 14.09 28.38
C GLU A 290 -3.68 14.82 28.49
N ASP A 291 -4.19 15.38 27.39
CA ASP A 291 -5.50 15.98 27.38
C ASP A 291 -6.61 14.94 27.50
N VAL A 292 -6.52 13.81 26.81
CA VAL A 292 -7.52 12.73 26.89
C VAL A 292 -7.74 12.30 28.35
N LYS A 293 -6.67 12.22 29.16
CA LYS A 293 -6.75 11.91 30.60
C LYS A 293 -7.50 12.98 31.42
N LYS A 294 -7.51 14.23 30.97
CA LYS A 294 -8.07 15.40 31.70
C LYS A 294 -9.51 15.73 31.29
N HIS A 295 -10.02 15.12 30.23
CA HIS A 295 -11.34 15.42 29.67
C HIS A 295 -12.30 14.23 29.84
N ARG A 296 -13.61 14.51 29.76
CA ARG A 296 -14.68 13.52 30.02
C ARG A 296 -15.54 13.23 28.80
N ILE A 297 -15.65 14.21 27.91
CA ILE A 297 -16.42 14.11 26.68
C ILE A 297 -15.55 14.45 25.49
N PHE A 298 -15.93 13.92 24.33
CA PHE A 298 -15.21 14.19 23.10
C PHE A 298 -16.13 14.22 21.88
N TRP A 299 -15.61 14.71 20.75
CA TRP A 299 -16.18 14.44 19.44
C TRP A 299 -15.08 14.45 18.40
N ILE A 300 -15.27 13.71 17.31
CA ILE A 300 -14.38 13.74 16.15
C ILE A 300 -15.18 14.13 14.92
N TYR A 301 -14.65 15.08 14.16
CA TYR A 301 -15.22 15.51 12.89
C TYR A 301 -14.12 15.55 11.83
N THR A 302 -14.44 15.07 10.64
CA THR A 302 -13.52 15.00 9.51
C THR A 302 -14.16 15.62 8.28
N TYR A 303 -13.34 16.24 7.45
CA TYR A 303 -13.74 16.82 6.17
C TYR A 303 -12.54 16.88 5.23
N TRP A 304 -12.82 16.91 3.93
CA TRP A 304 -11.80 17.13 2.91
C TRP A 304 -11.54 18.64 2.77
N GLU A 305 -10.27 19.02 2.75
CA GLU A 305 -9.83 20.36 2.36
C GLU A 305 -8.81 20.17 1.23
N ASP A 306 -9.18 20.56 0.01
CA ASP A 306 -8.46 20.21 -1.20
C ASP A 306 -8.21 18.71 -1.35
N GLN A 307 -6.96 18.26 -1.21
CA GLN A 307 -6.53 16.86 -1.27
C GLN A 307 -6.28 16.24 0.12
N ASP A 308 -6.41 17.02 1.19
CA ASP A 308 -6.09 16.59 2.54
C ASP A 308 -7.35 16.15 3.28
N LEU A 309 -7.21 15.16 4.16
CA LEU A 309 -8.21 14.92 5.19
C LEU A 309 -7.86 15.76 6.41
N VAL A 310 -8.77 16.63 6.82
CA VAL A 310 -8.68 17.34 8.09
C VAL A 310 -9.47 16.58 9.14
N VAL A 311 -8.84 16.27 10.27
CA VAL A 311 -9.47 15.63 11.42
C VAL A 311 -9.43 16.59 12.62
N LYS A 312 -10.60 16.91 13.15
CA LYS A 312 -10.77 17.73 14.35
C LYS A 312 -11.21 16.86 15.51
N LEU A 313 -10.39 16.79 16.56
CA LEU A 313 -10.71 16.17 17.83
C LEU A 313 -11.10 17.27 18.83
N PHE A 314 -12.35 17.25 19.27
CA PHE A 314 -12.88 18.12 20.31
C PHE A 314 -12.86 17.37 21.64
N LEU A 315 -12.37 18.01 22.69
CA LEU A 315 -12.36 17.49 24.06
C LEU A 315 -13.08 18.48 24.98
N GLY A 316 -13.87 17.97 25.93
CA GLY A 316 -14.59 18.80 26.91
C GLY A 316 -14.44 18.30 28.35
N ARG A 317 -14.30 19.24 29.30
CA ARG A 317 -14.13 18.96 30.74
C ARG A 317 -15.01 19.82 31.63
#